data_AF-A0A932JP14-F1
#
_entry.id   AF-A0A932JP14-F1
#
_cell.length_a   1.000
_cell.length_b   1.000
_cell.length_c   1.000
_cell.angle_alpha   90.00
_cell.angle_beta   90.00
_cell.angle_gamma   90.00
#
_symmetry.space_group_name_H-M   'P 1'
#
loop_
_entity.id
_entity.type
_entity.pdbx_description
1 polymer ?
#
loop_
_entity_poly.entity_id
_entity_poly.type
_entity_poly.pdbx_seq_one_letter_code
_entity_poly.pdbx_strand_id
1 'polypeptide(L)'
;MGRLRRALRPGLRGARVAVAALLAVLLLGSGAAAAPSQPGPSKGLRLERRSDCLAPAAFERLLAAGADGWGTPESEAQRSVDLLAAAVQCRAFAAGSERECDALAGVPRFPAASLLAADCRLEHQLLTLYDALRARDAGRAEAACARWHELGRPAALKGVDAPAVCRRAVALLLDGAPAPCERLEREAGDAAKEARQRQAAAALCRAVGIPGEAACVQKGLPLGRKACETYGRLSAAMRARDPKLCPGSDRYGGLCRALASKEPASACEAVRADWQAMVCAGRFAPGQGGD
;
A
#
# COMPACT_ATOMS: atom_id res chain seq x y z
N MET A 1 22.90 21.32 -7.26
CA MET A 1 23.10 19.97 -6.68
C MET A 1 23.48 20.11 -5.21
N GLY A 2 22.74 19.44 -4.33
CA GLY A 2 22.89 19.58 -2.88
C GLY A 2 21.70 20.33 -2.27
N ARG A 3 21.07 19.71 -1.26
CA ARG A 3 19.94 20.17 -0.41
C ARG A 3 18.58 19.48 -0.57
N LEU A 4 18.54 18.25 -1.12
CA LEU A 4 17.42 17.29 -0.90
C LEU A 4 17.78 16.18 0.11
N ARG A 5 18.88 16.33 0.85
CA ARG A 5 19.40 15.29 1.78
C ARG A 5 18.99 15.46 3.25
N ARG A 6 18.16 16.43 3.63
CA ARG A 6 17.92 16.77 5.05
C ARG A 6 16.51 16.57 5.60
N ALA A 7 15.59 15.94 4.87
CA ALA A 7 14.23 15.70 5.38
C ALA A 7 13.93 14.26 5.83
N LEU A 8 14.93 13.37 5.89
CA LEU A 8 14.72 11.96 6.28
C LEU A 8 15.64 11.56 7.43
N ARG A 9 15.10 11.59 8.67
CA ARG A 9 15.32 10.66 9.83
C ARG A 9 15.00 11.34 11.18
N PRO A 10 14.64 10.59 12.25
CA PRO A 10 13.78 9.40 12.32
C PRO A 10 12.78 9.43 13.50
N GLY A 11 11.55 8.98 13.26
CA GLY A 11 10.56 8.62 14.28
C GLY A 11 10.29 7.12 14.32
N LEU A 12 11.33 6.28 14.37
CA LEU A 12 11.22 4.82 14.52
C LEU A 12 12.35 4.33 15.43
N ARG A 13 12.07 4.22 16.73
CA ARG A 13 12.85 3.43 17.68
C ARG A 13 11.97 2.28 18.15
N GLY A 14 12.31 1.07 17.71
CA GLY A 14 11.66 -0.17 18.12
C GLY A 14 11.96 -1.32 17.17
N ALA A 15 13.04 -2.05 17.45
CA ALA A 15 13.47 -3.32 16.85
C ALA A 15 13.95 -3.31 15.38
N ARG A 16 15.27 -3.09 15.22
CA ARG A 16 16.07 -3.51 14.07
C ARG A 16 16.39 -5.01 14.19
N VAL A 17 16.21 -5.78 13.12
CA VAL A 17 17.20 -6.79 12.69
C VAL A 17 17.24 -6.81 11.15
N ALA A 18 18.42 -6.45 10.62
CA ALA A 18 18.96 -6.78 9.29
C ALA A 18 18.39 -6.11 8.01
N VAL A 19 18.56 -4.79 7.87
CA VAL A 19 18.95 -4.16 6.58
C VAL A 19 19.86 -2.96 6.88
N ALA A 20 21.10 -3.24 7.31
CA ALA A 20 22.14 -2.23 7.49
C ALA A 20 23.51 -2.85 7.21
N ALA A 21 23.68 -3.38 5.99
CA ALA A 21 24.98 -3.76 5.45
C ALA A 21 24.87 -3.96 3.93
N LEU A 22 24.65 -2.88 3.16
CA LEU A 22 24.85 -2.86 1.70
C LEU A 22 24.84 -1.41 1.17
N LEU A 23 25.60 -0.54 1.83
CA LEU A 23 25.72 0.88 1.43
C LEU A 23 27.17 1.41 1.48
N ALA A 24 28.17 0.53 1.31
CA ALA A 24 29.58 0.94 1.39
C ALA A 24 30.58 0.18 0.49
N VAL A 25 30.18 -0.38 -0.66
CA VAL A 25 31.14 -1.04 -1.60
C VAL A 25 30.88 -0.70 -3.08
N LEU A 26 30.57 0.56 -3.42
CA LEU A 26 30.56 0.99 -4.84
C LEU A 26 31.15 2.40 -5.01
N LEU A 27 32.28 2.65 -4.37
CA LEU A 27 33.18 3.74 -4.71
C LEU A 27 34.58 3.16 -4.83
N LEU A 28 34.99 2.85 -6.07
CA LEU A 28 36.36 2.82 -6.64
C LEU A 28 36.42 1.75 -7.76
N GLY A 29 36.72 2.17 -8.99
CA GLY A 29 37.06 1.25 -10.10
C GLY A 29 36.45 1.62 -11.44
N SER A 30 37.17 2.45 -12.20
CA SER A 30 36.84 2.98 -13.52
C SER A 30 36.77 1.90 -14.62
N GLY A 31 35.80 2.05 -15.53
CA GLY A 31 35.75 1.36 -16.81
C GLY A 31 34.90 2.16 -17.78
N ALA A 32 35.56 2.99 -18.59
CA ALA A 32 34.92 3.75 -19.64
C ALA A 32 34.36 2.81 -20.72
N ALA A 33 33.07 2.93 -21.02
CA ALA A 33 32.50 2.52 -22.29
C ALA A 33 31.52 3.59 -22.74
N ALA A 34 31.68 4.00 -24.00
CA ALA A 34 31.07 5.17 -24.60
C ALA A 34 29.54 5.17 -24.51
N ALA A 35 29.01 6.36 -24.26
CA ALA A 35 27.59 6.68 -24.23
C ALA A 35 26.92 6.45 -25.60
N PRO A 36 25.63 6.06 -25.64
CA PRO A 36 24.71 6.65 -26.58
C PRO A 36 24.28 8.04 -26.06
N SER A 37 24.46 9.03 -26.92
CA SER A 37 24.09 10.43 -26.77
C SER A 37 22.58 10.64 -26.57
N GLN A 38 22.24 11.36 -25.48
CA GLN A 38 21.09 12.26 -25.20
C GLN A 38 19.64 11.93 -25.68
N PRO A 39 18.64 12.34 -24.87
CA PRO A 39 18.08 13.69 -25.11
C PRO A 39 17.99 14.53 -23.84
N GLY A 40 18.53 15.76 -23.94
CA GLY A 40 18.14 17.06 -23.37
C GLY A 40 17.28 17.22 -22.09
N PRO A 41 17.07 18.47 -21.65
CA PRO A 41 16.18 18.75 -20.53
C PRO A 41 14.79 18.19 -20.85
N SER A 42 14.26 17.39 -19.92
CA SER A 42 12.94 16.80 -19.94
C SER A 42 11.92 17.79 -20.50
N LYS A 43 11.41 17.54 -21.72
CA LYS A 43 10.24 18.23 -22.27
C LYS A 43 9.16 18.16 -21.19
N GLY A 44 8.86 19.30 -20.57
CA GLY A 44 7.82 19.39 -19.55
C GLY A 44 6.52 18.80 -20.08
N LEU A 45 5.78 18.16 -19.19
CA LEU A 45 4.45 17.65 -19.48
C LEU A 45 3.59 18.76 -20.12
N ARG A 46 3.37 18.73 -21.44
CA ARG A 46 2.56 19.75 -22.12
C ARG A 46 1.09 19.54 -21.77
N LEU A 47 0.63 20.23 -20.75
CA LEU A 47 -0.76 20.42 -20.37
C LEU A 47 -1.01 21.92 -20.44
N GLU A 48 -1.76 22.36 -21.44
CA GLU A 48 -1.96 23.79 -21.74
C GLU A 48 -3.05 24.39 -20.85
N ARG A 49 -4.06 23.60 -20.48
CA ARG A 49 -5.17 24.05 -19.63
C ARG A 49 -5.35 23.15 -18.42
N ARG A 50 -5.89 23.74 -17.35
CA ARG A 50 -6.26 22.99 -16.14
C ARG A 50 -7.24 21.86 -16.43
N SER A 51 -8.19 22.05 -17.35
CA SER A 51 -9.12 21.00 -17.79
C SER A 51 -8.42 19.79 -18.40
N ASP A 52 -7.35 20.02 -19.17
CA ASP A 52 -6.57 18.94 -19.80
C ASP A 52 -5.80 18.14 -18.74
N CYS A 53 -5.40 18.78 -17.64
CA CYS A 53 -4.73 18.15 -16.50
C CYS A 53 -5.68 17.31 -15.64
N LEU A 54 -6.93 17.73 -15.50
CA LEU A 54 -7.98 17.02 -14.74
C LEU A 54 -8.62 15.86 -15.53
N ALA A 55 -8.34 15.75 -16.83
CA ALA A 55 -8.87 14.66 -17.64
C ALA A 55 -8.34 13.29 -17.16
N PRO A 56 -9.15 12.22 -17.19
CA PRO A 56 -8.71 10.88 -16.79
C PRO A 56 -7.43 10.41 -17.48
N ALA A 57 -7.33 10.64 -18.79
CA ALA A 57 -6.16 10.28 -19.60
C ALA A 57 -4.86 11.00 -19.20
N ALA A 58 -4.94 12.09 -18.42
CA ALA A 58 -3.75 12.80 -17.95
C ALA A 58 -3.03 12.09 -16.80
N PHE A 59 -3.67 11.14 -16.11
CA PHE A 59 -3.09 10.44 -14.96
C PHE A 59 -1.77 9.74 -15.32
N GLU A 60 -1.77 8.91 -16.36
CA GLU A 60 -0.55 8.22 -16.84
C GLU A 60 0.54 9.20 -17.27
N ARG A 61 0.14 10.29 -17.92
CA ARG A 61 1.08 11.33 -18.36
C ARG A 61 1.75 12.00 -17.16
N LEU A 62 0.99 12.27 -16.09
CA LEU A 62 1.51 12.83 -14.83
C LEU A 62 2.46 11.85 -14.13
N LEU A 63 2.15 10.55 -14.09
CA LEU A 63 3.07 9.54 -13.55
C LEU A 63 4.38 9.47 -14.35
N ALA A 64 4.28 9.44 -15.68
CA ALA A 64 5.43 9.40 -16.58
C ALA A 64 6.29 10.67 -16.52
N ALA A 65 5.69 11.83 -16.17
CA ALA A 65 6.43 13.07 -15.97
C ALA A 65 7.33 13.05 -14.71
N GLY A 66 7.02 12.18 -13.74
CA GLY A 66 7.77 12.08 -12.49
C GLY A 66 7.44 13.17 -11.47
N ALA A 67 7.92 12.99 -10.24
CA ALA A 67 7.57 13.83 -9.09
C ALA A 67 7.92 15.32 -9.29
N ASP A 68 9.06 15.61 -9.94
CA ASP A 68 9.49 16.97 -10.30
C ASP A 68 8.48 17.69 -11.21
N GLY A 69 7.69 16.93 -11.98
CA GLY A 69 6.73 17.45 -12.94
C GLY A 69 5.34 17.73 -12.35
N TRP A 70 5.06 17.37 -11.09
CA TRP A 70 3.73 17.49 -10.50
C TRP A 70 3.39 18.90 -10.01
N GLY A 71 4.39 19.79 -9.87
CA GLY A 71 4.14 21.16 -9.37
C GLY A 71 3.63 21.21 -7.93
N THR A 72 3.84 20.15 -7.15
CA THR A 72 3.43 20.08 -5.74
C THR A 72 4.40 20.89 -4.87
N PRO A 73 3.93 21.86 -4.06
CA PRO A 73 4.76 22.54 -3.07
C PRO A 73 5.37 21.55 -2.06
N GLU A 74 6.56 21.84 -1.53
CA GLU A 74 7.23 20.97 -0.55
C GLU A 74 6.36 20.68 0.67
N SER A 75 5.56 21.65 1.12
CA SER A 75 4.61 21.51 2.24
C SER A 75 3.51 20.48 1.99
N GLU A 76 3.17 20.21 0.73
CA GLU A 76 2.11 19.27 0.32
C GLU A 76 2.69 17.95 -0.22
N ALA A 77 4.02 17.78 -0.24
CA ALA A 77 4.68 16.64 -0.88
C ALA A 77 4.21 15.29 -0.31
N GLN A 78 4.14 15.16 1.03
CA GLN A 78 3.66 13.93 1.66
C GLN A 78 2.19 13.65 1.33
N ARG A 79 1.36 14.69 1.32
CA ARG A 79 -0.07 14.57 1.01
C ARG A 79 -0.29 14.14 -0.44
N SER A 80 0.49 14.67 -1.37
CA SER A 80 0.49 14.24 -2.78
C SER A 80 0.88 12.77 -2.92
N VAL A 81 1.90 12.30 -2.20
CA VAL A 81 2.28 10.88 -2.18
C VAL A 81 1.16 10.01 -1.59
N ASP A 82 0.52 10.46 -0.50
CA ASP A 82 -0.58 9.75 0.13
C ASP A 82 -1.80 9.61 -0.80
N LEU A 83 -2.17 10.69 -1.49
CA LEU A 83 -3.25 10.69 -2.49
C LEU A 83 -2.91 9.87 -3.73
N LEU A 84 -1.64 9.91 -4.19
CA LEU A 84 -1.17 9.07 -5.29
C LEU A 84 -1.28 7.58 -4.92
N ALA A 85 -0.82 7.21 -3.72
CA ALA A 85 -0.93 5.85 -3.22
C ALA A 85 -2.40 5.39 -3.17
N ALA A 86 -3.30 6.26 -2.68
CA ALA A 86 -4.74 6.00 -2.66
C ALA A 86 -5.30 5.77 -4.07
N ALA A 87 -4.96 6.64 -5.03
CA ALA A 87 -5.44 6.57 -6.41
C ALA A 87 -5.00 5.28 -7.12
N VAL A 88 -3.72 4.93 -7.01
CA VAL A 88 -3.20 3.67 -7.61
C VAL A 88 -3.78 2.46 -6.90
N GLN A 89 -3.92 2.47 -5.57
CA GLN A 89 -4.52 1.37 -4.82
C GLN A 89 -5.99 1.15 -5.20
N CYS A 90 -6.74 2.22 -5.41
CA CYS A 90 -8.11 2.20 -5.93
C CYS A 90 -8.17 1.56 -7.31
N ARG A 91 -7.30 1.99 -8.23
CA ARG A 91 -7.21 1.41 -9.58
C ARG A 91 -6.84 -0.07 -9.56
N ALA A 92 -5.85 -0.47 -8.74
CA ALA A 92 -5.45 -1.86 -8.56
C ALA A 92 -6.63 -2.72 -8.07
N PHE A 93 -7.40 -2.21 -7.11
CA PHE A 93 -8.59 -2.89 -6.60
C PHE A 93 -9.69 -3.00 -7.67
N ALA A 94 -10.01 -1.91 -8.37
CA ALA A 94 -11.03 -1.90 -9.42
C ALA A 94 -10.69 -2.82 -10.60
N ALA A 95 -9.40 -2.91 -10.97
CA ALA A 95 -8.90 -3.83 -11.98
C ALA A 95 -8.77 -5.29 -11.50
N GLY A 96 -8.86 -5.53 -10.18
CA GLY A 96 -8.58 -6.84 -9.59
C GLY A 96 -7.15 -7.32 -9.82
N SER A 97 -6.19 -6.40 -9.96
CA SER A 97 -4.81 -6.74 -10.32
C SER A 97 -3.78 -5.89 -9.59
N GLU A 98 -2.78 -6.56 -9.00
CA GLU A 98 -1.60 -5.92 -8.42
C GLU A 98 -0.67 -5.26 -9.45
N ARG A 99 -0.84 -5.57 -10.75
CA ARG A 99 -0.01 -4.99 -11.84
C ARG A 99 -0.12 -3.47 -11.91
N GLU A 100 -1.26 -2.92 -11.52
CA GLU A 100 -1.46 -1.46 -11.48
C GLU A 100 -0.50 -0.78 -10.49
N CYS A 101 -0.06 -1.50 -9.44
CA CYS A 101 0.94 -0.99 -8.51
C CYS A 101 2.34 -0.85 -9.12
N ASP A 102 2.66 -1.59 -10.20
CA ASP A 102 3.98 -1.50 -10.84
C ASP A 102 4.19 -0.14 -11.52
N ALA A 103 3.10 0.58 -11.85
CA ALA A 103 3.17 1.95 -12.35
C ALA A 103 3.91 2.89 -11.37
N LEU A 104 3.82 2.64 -10.06
CA LEU A 104 4.51 3.44 -9.04
C LEU A 104 6.02 3.23 -9.07
N ALA A 105 6.50 2.03 -9.41
CA ALA A 105 7.93 1.72 -9.48
C ALA A 105 8.59 2.41 -10.68
N GLY A 106 7.82 2.72 -11.73
CA GLY A 106 8.27 3.39 -12.94
C GLY A 106 8.29 4.93 -12.86
N VAL A 107 7.85 5.54 -11.75
CA VAL A 107 7.77 7.00 -11.62
C VAL A 107 9.18 7.61 -11.61
N PRO A 108 9.55 8.43 -12.61
CA PRO A 108 10.89 9.01 -12.68
C PRO A 108 11.18 9.93 -11.50
N ARG A 109 12.43 9.88 -11.01
CA ARG A 109 12.96 10.77 -9.97
C ARG A 109 12.16 10.79 -8.68
N PHE A 110 11.46 9.70 -8.37
CA PHE A 110 10.77 9.52 -7.11
C PHE A 110 11.53 8.48 -6.25
N PRO A 111 12.36 8.90 -5.27
CA PRO A 111 13.27 7.98 -4.56
C PRO A 111 12.57 6.83 -3.81
N ALA A 112 11.29 7.00 -3.47
CA ALA A 112 10.48 6.00 -2.79
C ALA A 112 9.59 5.15 -3.72
N ALA A 113 9.70 5.32 -5.04
CA ALA A 113 8.88 4.64 -6.06
C ALA A 113 8.75 3.12 -5.85
N SER A 114 9.89 2.43 -5.74
CA SER A 114 9.90 0.97 -5.59
C SER A 114 9.32 0.50 -4.27
N LEU A 115 9.51 1.27 -3.19
CA LEU A 115 8.93 0.96 -1.88
C LEU A 115 7.41 1.15 -1.93
N LEU A 116 6.94 2.26 -2.51
CA LEU A 116 5.52 2.54 -2.63
C LEU A 116 4.79 1.51 -3.51
N ALA A 117 5.43 1.05 -4.58
CA ALA A 117 4.93 -0.06 -5.40
C ALA A 117 4.81 -1.36 -4.60
N ALA A 118 5.83 -1.71 -3.80
CA ALA A 118 5.80 -2.89 -2.96
C ALA A 118 4.69 -2.81 -1.90
N ASP A 119 4.54 -1.66 -1.25
CA ASP A 119 3.48 -1.40 -0.26
C ASP A 119 2.09 -1.51 -0.91
N CYS A 120 1.90 -0.94 -2.11
CA CYS A 120 0.64 -1.06 -2.87
C CYS A 120 0.29 -2.52 -3.18
N ARG A 121 1.26 -3.35 -3.59
CA ARG A 121 0.98 -4.79 -3.85
C ARG A 121 0.59 -5.53 -2.59
N LEU A 122 1.29 -5.26 -1.48
CA LEU A 122 0.93 -5.84 -0.18
C LEU A 122 -0.48 -5.41 0.25
N GLU A 123 -0.79 -4.12 0.16
CA GLU A 123 -2.09 -3.55 0.50
C GLU A 123 -3.22 -4.07 -0.39
N HIS A 124 -2.98 -4.21 -1.70
CA HIS A 124 -3.94 -4.80 -2.63
C HIS A 124 -4.39 -6.19 -2.19
N GLN A 125 -3.47 -7.05 -1.76
CA GLN A 125 -3.82 -8.40 -1.30
C GLN A 125 -4.58 -8.38 0.03
N LEU A 126 -4.23 -7.45 0.93
CA LEU A 126 -4.96 -7.28 2.18
C LEU A 126 -6.41 -6.80 1.95
N LEU A 127 -6.60 -5.84 1.05
CA LEU A 127 -7.92 -5.32 0.68
C LEU A 127 -8.75 -6.38 -0.08
N THR A 128 -8.11 -7.14 -0.97
CA THR A 128 -8.74 -8.26 -1.68
C THR A 128 -9.22 -9.33 -0.70
N LEU A 129 -8.41 -9.64 0.32
CA LEU A 129 -8.80 -10.53 1.41
C LEU A 129 -10.02 -9.99 2.18
N TYR A 130 -10.06 -8.70 2.52
CA TYR A 130 -11.21 -8.11 3.21
C TYR A 130 -12.48 -8.18 2.38
N ASP A 131 -12.39 -7.87 1.08
CA ASP A 131 -13.53 -7.97 0.19
C ASP A 131 -13.99 -9.42 -0.02
N ALA A 132 -13.04 -10.37 -0.09
CA ALA A 132 -13.34 -11.80 -0.21
C ALA A 132 -14.03 -12.34 1.04
N LEU A 133 -13.55 -11.97 2.23
CA LEU A 133 -14.18 -12.34 3.50
C LEU A 133 -15.61 -11.77 3.60
N ARG A 134 -15.81 -10.52 3.18
CA ARG A 134 -17.15 -9.89 3.10
C ARG A 134 -18.07 -10.64 2.13
N ALA A 135 -17.55 -11.05 0.97
CA ALA A 135 -18.29 -11.83 -0.01
C ALA A 135 -18.46 -13.32 0.38
N ARG A 136 -17.84 -13.74 1.49
CA ARG A 136 -17.73 -15.14 1.93
C ARG A 136 -17.10 -16.07 0.87
N ASP A 137 -16.19 -15.52 0.07
CA ASP A 137 -15.44 -16.26 -0.94
C ASP A 137 -14.13 -16.81 -0.32
N ALA A 138 -14.18 -18.07 0.12
CA ALA A 138 -13.05 -18.73 0.76
C ALA A 138 -11.84 -18.87 -0.17
N GLY A 139 -12.05 -19.30 -1.42
CA GLY A 139 -10.97 -19.51 -2.37
C GLY A 139 -10.19 -18.23 -2.67
N ARG A 140 -10.92 -17.13 -2.90
CA ARG A 140 -10.29 -15.82 -3.15
C ARG A 140 -9.62 -15.25 -1.90
N ALA A 141 -10.22 -15.44 -0.73
CA ALA A 141 -9.62 -15.03 0.54
C ALA A 141 -8.31 -15.80 0.82
N GLU A 142 -8.29 -17.11 0.61
CA GLU A 142 -7.10 -17.95 0.78
C GLU A 142 -5.97 -17.54 -0.16
N ALA A 143 -6.28 -17.33 -1.44
CA ALA A 143 -5.31 -16.89 -2.43
C ALA A 143 -4.71 -15.52 -2.08
N ALA A 144 -5.55 -14.55 -1.71
CA ALA A 144 -5.10 -13.22 -1.32
C ALA A 144 -4.25 -13.26 -0.04
N CYS A 145 -4.64 -14.07 0.95
CA CYS A 145 -3.87 -14.29 2.17
C CYS A 145 -2.48 -14.88 1.87
N ALA A 146 -2.41 -15.91 1.03
CA ALA A 146 -1.15 -16.57 0.69
C ALA A 146 -0.22 -15.61 -0.07
N ARG A 147 -0.77 -14.85 -1.01
CA ARG A 147 -0.02 -13.83 -1.76
C ARG A 147 0.47 -12.69 -0.85
N TRP A 148 -0.35 -12.22 0.08
CA TRP A 148 0.04 -11.24 1.09
C TRP A 148 1.21 -11.74 1.96
N HIS A 149 1.17 -13.00 2.38
CA HIS A 149 2.25 -13.65 3.13
C HIS A 149 3.54 -13.71 2.31
N GLU A 150 3.45 -14.15 1.05
CA GLU A 150 4.59 -14.25 0.13
C GLU A 150 5.29 -12.89 -0.07
N LEU A 151 4.50 -11.83 -0.27
CA LEU A 151 4.98 -10.47 -0.48
C LEU A 151 5.59 -9.86 0.79
N GLY A 152 4.92 -10.02 1.94
CA GLY A 152 5.33 -9.39 3.19
C GLY A 152 6.43 -10.14 3.93
N ARG A 153 6.58 -11.46 3.69
CA ARG A 153 7.47 -12.39 4.41
C ARG A 153 7.59 -12.08 5.91
N PRO A 154 6.47 -11.94 6.64
CA PRO A 154 6.52 -11.52 8.04
C PRO A 154 7.40 -12.48 8.84
N ALA A 155 8.36 -11.93 9.60
CA ALA A 155 9.37 -12.72 10.31
C ALA A 155 8.74 -13.78 11.24
N ALA A 156 7.59 -13.47 11.85
CA ALA A 156 6.84 -14.40 12.70
C ALA A 156 6.27 -15.62 11.96
N LEU A 157 6.14 -15.55 10.64
CA LEU A 157 5.61 -16.63 9.79
C LEU A 157 6.71 -17.22 8.89
N LYS A 158 7.98 -17.06 9.25
CA LYS A 158 9.09 -17.70 8.53
C LYS A 158 9.10 -19.21 8.81
N GLY A 159 9.18 -20.02 7.76
CA GLY A 159 9.30 -21.49 7.85
C GLY A 159 7.98 -22.21 8.17
N VAL A 160 6.84 -21.54 8.02
CA VAL A 160 5.52 -22.18 8.05
C VAL A 160 4.96 -22.32 6.65
N ASP A 161 4.07 -23.30 6.47
CA ASP A 161 3.34 -23.54 5.23
C ASP A 161 2.23 -22.49 5.08
N ALA A 162 2.51 -21.42 4.32
CA ALA A 162 1.61 -20.28 4.17
C ALA A 162 0.23 -20.66 3.61
N PRO A 163 0.11 -21.48 2.55
CA PRO A 163 -1.18 -22.02 2.10
C PRO A 163 -1.99 -22.70 3.21
N ALA A 164 -1.37 -23.60 3.99
CA ALA A 164 -2.08 -24.31 5.07
C ALA A 164 -2.54 -23.35 6.18
N VAL A 165 -1.67 -22.42 6.56
CA VAL A 165 -1.93 -21.37 7.57
C VAL A 165 -3.08 -20.46 7.13
N CYS A 166 -3.07 -20.01 5.87
CA CYS A 166 -4.11 -19.15 5.30
C CYS A 166 -5.46 -19.84 5.21
N ARG A 167 -5.50 -21.10 4.73
CA ARG A 167 -6.73 -21.89 4.68
C ARG A 167 -7.40 -21.98 6.05
N ARG A 168 -6.62 -22.30 7.09
CA ARG A 168 -7.14 -22.40 8.46
C ARG A 168 -7.63 -21.05 8.99
N ALA A 169 -6.86 -19.98 8.78
CA ALA A 169 -7.24 -18.64 9.22
C ALA A 169 -8.51 -18.14 8.53
N VAL A 170 -8.63 -18.33 7.21
CA VAL A 170 -9.81 -17.91 6.43
C VAL A 170 -11.06 -18.68 6.86
N ALA A 171 -10.96 -20.01 7.01
CA ALA A 171 -12.09 -20.82 7.47
C ALA A 171 -12.66 -20.30 8.80
N LEU A 172 -11.78 -19.96 9.75
CA LEU A 172 -12.18 -19.39 11.04
C LEU A 172 -12.81 -18.01 10.93
N LEU A 173 -12.29 -17.14 10.06
CA LEU A 173 -12.84 -15.80 9.84
C LEU A 173 -14.22 -15.84 9.18
N LEU A 174 -14.50 -16.87 8.38
CA LEU A 174 -15.79 -17.07 7.71
C LEU A 174 -16.83 -17.80 8.57
N ASP A 175 -16.40 -18.58 9.57
CA ASP A 175 -17.27 -19.30 10.51
C ASP A 175 -18.03 -18.35 11.44
N GLY A 176 -17.54 -17.11 11.62
CA GLY A 176 -18.21 -16.09 12.44
C GLY A 176 -18.18 -16.38 13.94
N ALA A 177 -17.36 -17.35 14.38
CA ALA A 177 -17.19 -17.68 15.79
C ALA A 177 -16.66 -16.47 16.58
N PRO A 178 -17.07 -16.28 17.85
CA PRO A 178 -16.47 -15.27 18.71
C PRO A 178 -15.00 -15.60 18.97
N ALA A 179 -14.13 -14.58 18.89
CA ALA A 179 -12.68 -14.70 19.07
C ALA A 179 -12.03 -15.84 18.25
N PRO A 180 -12.23 -15.88 16.92
CA PRO A 180 -11.87 -17.02 16.08
C PRO A 180 -10.35 -17.30 16.09
N CYS A 181 -9.55 -16.24 16.20
CA CYS A 181 -8.09 -16.34 16.24
C CYS A 181 -7.56 -16.89 17.58
N GLU A 182 -8.25 -16.61 18.69
CA GLU A 182 -7.86 -17.11 20.02
C GLU A 182 -8.21 -18.59 20.19
N ARG A 183 -9.31 -19.04 19.59
CA ARG A 183 -9.67 -20.47 19.55
C ARG A 183 -8.55 -21.30 18.94
N LEU A 184 -7.91 -20.81 17.87
CA LEU A 184 -6.82 -21.51 17.22
C LEU A 184 -5.54 -21.64 18.07
N GLU A 185 -5.31 -20.71 19.01
CA GLU A 185 -4.19 -20.82 19.96
C GLU A 185 -4.44 -21.83 21.07
N ARG A 186 -5.71 -22.01 21.44
CA ARG A 186 -6.13 -22.89 22.53
C ARG A 186 -6.34 -24.34 22.07
N GLU A 187 -6.50 -24.58 20.77
CA GLU A 187 -6.56 -25.92 20.18
C GLU A 187 -5.18 -26.59 20.30
N ALA A 188 -4.94 -27.27 21.44
CA ALA A 188 -3.73 -28.04 21.70
C ALA A 188 -3.52 -29.12 20.63
N GLY A 189 -2.27 -29.28 20.19
CA GLY A 189 -1.85 -30.34 19.28
C GLY A 189 -0.64 -31.03 19.87
N ASP A 190 -0.60 -32.35 19.75
CA ASP A 190 0.43 -33.18 20.37
C ASP A 190 1.80 -33.09 19.66
N ALA A 191 1.88 -32.44 18.50
CA ALA A 191 3.10 -32.29 17.71
C ALA A 191 3.60 -30.83 17.64
N ALA A 192 4.89 -30.61 17.97
CA ALA A 192 5.52 -29.27 17.97
C ALA A 192 5.45 -28.53 16.62
N LYS A 193 5.49 -29.25 15.48
CA LYS A 193 5.34 -28.68 14.14
C LYS A 193 3.93 -28.14 13.90
N GLU A 194 2.92 -28.88 14.35
CA GLU A 194 1.52 -28.45 14.27
C GLU A 194 1.25 -27.26 15.19
N ALA A 195 1.82 -27.26 16.41
CA ALA A 195 1.73 -26.13 17.32
C ALA A 195 2.29 -24.85 16.69
N ARG A 196 3.42 -24.92 15.99
CA ARG A 196 4.01 -23.77 15.27
C ARG A 196 3.11 -23.28 14.12
N GLN A 197 2.50 -24.19 13.36
CA GLN A 197 1.57 -23.82 12.29
C GLN A 197 0.29 -23.17 12.84
N ARG A 198 -0.24 -23.67 13.95
CA ARG A 198 -1.43 -23.09 14.63
C ARG A 198 -1.14 -21.70 15.17
N GLN A 199 -0.02 -21.51 15.88
CA GLN A 199 0.40 -20.20 16.37
C GLN A 199 0.57 -19.19 15.21
N ALA A 200 1.16 -19.63 14.09
CA ALA A 200 1.28 -18.82 12.90
C ALA A 200 -0.07 -18.45 12.29
N ALA A 201 -1.01 -19.40 12.24
CA ALA A 201 -2.35 -19.15 11.73
C ALA A 201 -3.18 -18.24 12.65
N ALA A 202 -2.97 -18.32 13.96
CA ALA A 202 -3.61 -17.42 14.92
C ALA A 202 -3.05 -16.00 14.80
N ALA A 203 -1.73 -15.87 14.69
CA ALA A 203 -1.08 -14.58 14.43
C ALA A 203 -1.59 -13.98 13.11
N LEU A 204 -1.63 -14.77 12.03
CA LEU A 204 -2.14 -14.31 10.74
C LEU A 204 -3.61 -13.91 10.81
N CYS A 205 -4.46 -14.74 11.44
CA CYS A 205 -5.86 -14.43 11.70
C CYS A 205 -6.02 -13.11 12.44
N ARG A 206 -5.18 -12.81 13.44
CA ARG A 206 -5.19 -11.49 14.11
C ARG A 206 -4.79 -10.35 13.19
N ALA A 207 -3.78 -10.56 12.34
CA ALA A 207 -3.28 -9.54 11.42
C ALA A 207 -4.34 -9.09 10.40
N VAL A 208 -5.07 -10.07 9.86
CA VAL A 208 -5.98 -9.86 8.73
C VAL A 208 -7.45 -9.87 9.14
N GLY A 209 -7.78 -10.48 10.27
CA GLY A 209 -9.14 -10.72 10.70
C GLY A 209 -9.80 -9.49 11.30
N ILE A 210 -9.15 -8.90 12.30
CA ILE A 210 -9.59 -7.69 13.02
C ILE A 210 -8.35 -7.10 13.70
N PRO A 211 -7.61 -6.18 13.05
CA PRO A 211 -6.48 -5.51 13.70
C PRO A 211 -7.02 -4.44 14.66
N GLY A 212 -7.63 -4.87 15.76
CA GLY A 212 -7.84 -4.03 16.92
C GLY A 212 -6.50 -3.69 17.56
N GLU A 213 -6.42 -2.57 18.27
CA GLU A 213 -5.20 -2.09 18.91
C GLU A 213 -4.52 -3.19 19.77
N ALA A 214 -5.31 -3.97 20.50
CA ALA A 214 -4.85 -5.08 21.35
C ALA A 214 -4.19 -6.22 20.54
N ALA A 215 -4.67 -6.51 19.33
CA ALA A 215 -4.14 -7.58 18.48
C ALA A 215 -2.77 -7.25 17.87
N CYS A 216 -2.41 -5.96 17.80
CA CYS A 216 -1.12 -5.51 17.28
C CYS A 216 -0.06 -5.25 18.34
N VAL A 217 -0.46 -5.02 19.59
CA VAL A 217 0.46 -4.96 20.72
C VAL A 217 0.92 -6.36 21.14
N GLN A 218 0.13 -7.40 20.86
CA GLN A 218 0.50 -8.79 21.17
C GLN A 218 1.18 -9.52 20.00
N LYS A 219 2.48 -9.76 20.18
CA LYS A 219 3.33 -10.81 19.57
C LYS A 219 3.15 -11.09 18.06
N GLY A 220 3.95 -10.41 17.24
CA GLY A 220 4.49 -11.01 16.00
C GLY A 220 4.03 -10.42 14.66
N LEU A 221 3.21 -9.37 14.63
CA LEU A 221 2.82 -8.75 13.37
C LEU A 221 3.83 -7.68 12.91
N PRO A 222 4.10 -7.55 11.59
CA PRO A 222 5.00 -6.53 11.06
C PRO A 222 4.36 -5.12 11.00
N LEU A 223 3.20 -4.92 11.62
CA LEU A 223 2.42 -3.67 11.54
C LEU A 223 2.51 -2.90 12.85
N GLY A 224 2.90 -1.62 12.78
CA GLY A 224 2.84 -0.73 13.94
C GLY A 224 1.41 -0.41 14.36
N ARG A 225 1.22 0.04 15.61
CA ARG A 225 -0.10 0.37 16.21
C ARG A 225 -1.02 1.20 15.29
N LYS A 226 -0.49 2.28 14.70
CA LYS A 226 -1.25 3.18 13.82
C LYS A 226 -1.71 2.51 12.52
N ALA A 227 -0.86 1.65 11.95
CA ALA A 227 -1.21 0.89 10.75
C ALA A 227 -2.35 -0.09 11.05
N CYS A 228 -2.29 -0.76 12.21
CA CYS A 228 -3.34 -1.66 12.64
C CYS A 228 -4.70 -0.97 12.84
N GLU A 229 -4.74 0.15 13.57
CA GLU A 229 -5.98 0.90 13.73
C GLU A 229 -6.57 1.30 12.37
N THR A 230 -5.72 1.73 11.44
CA THR A 230 -6.12 2.11 10.09
C THR A 230 -6.74 0.93 9.33
N TYR A 231 -6.06 -0.22 9.30
CA TYR A 231 -6.58 -1.43 8.65
C TYR A 231 -7.81 -2.00 9.35
N GLY A 232 -7.96 -1.77 10.66
CA GLY A 232 -9.12 -2.19 11.43
C GLY A 232 -10.36 -1.41 10.99
N ARG A 233 -10.21 -0.09 10.86
CA ARG A 233 -11.25 0.79 10.30
C ARG A 233 -11.58 0.46 8.85
N LEU A 234 -10.57 0.21 8.00
CA LEU A 234 -10.77 -0.22 6.61
C LEU A 234 -11.57 -1.52 6.53
N SER A 235 -11.15 -2.56 7.24
CA SER A 235 -11.82 -3.86 7.27
C SER A 235 -13.26 -3.74 7.76
N ALA A 236 -13.49 -2.99 8.86
CA ALA A 236 -14.83 -2.74 9.40
C ALA A 236 -15.72 -1.99 8.40
N ALA A 237 -15.22 -0.90 7.81
CA ALA A 237 -15.95 -0.12 6.81
C ALA A 237 -16.31 -0.93 5.56
N MET A 238 -15.38 -1.72 5.03
CA MET A 238 -15.62 -2.57 3.87
C MET A 238 -16.64 -3.66 4.19
N ARG A 239 -16.51 -4.36 5.33
CA ARG A 239 -17.46 -5.41 5.75
C ARG A 239 -18.87 -4.86 5.95
N ALA A 240 -19.00 -3.71 6.61
CA ALA A 240 -20.28 -3.07 6.87
C ALA A 240 -20.84 -2.29 5.65
N ARG A 241 -20.01 -2.03 4.62
CA ARG A 241 -20.28 -1.07 3.55
C ARG A 241 -20.71 0.30 4.10
N ASP A 242 -20.03 0.74 5.15
CA ASP A 242 -20.31 2.01 5.83
C ASP A 242 -19.13 2.98 5.70
N PRO A 243 -19.24 3.99 4.81
CA PRO A 243 -18.24 5.05 4.66
C PRO A 243 -17.94 5.84 5.94
N LYS A 244 -18.83 5.84 6.93
CA LYS A 244 -18.64 6.56 8.21
C LYS A 244 -17.58 5.91 9.10
N LEU A 245 -17.30 4.63 8.89
CA LEU A 245 -16.27 3.89 9.63
C LEU A 245 -14.86 4.14 9.07
N CYS A 246 -14.75 4.81 7.92
CA CYS A 246 -13.47 5.03 7.26
C CYS A 246 -12.52 5.93 8.06
N PRO A 247 -11.20 5.68 7.98
CA PRO A 247 -10.21 6.57 8.58
C PRO A 247 -10.24 7.97 7.92
N GLY A 248 -9.86 9.00 8.68
CA GLY A 248 -9.84 10.39 8.20
C GLY A 248 -8.55 10.85 7.51
N SER A 249 -7.61 9.94 7.21
CA SER A 249 -6.34 10.30 6.57
C SER A 249 -6.47 10.49 5.06
N ASP A 250 -5.60 11.31 4.45
CA ASP A 250 -5.60 11.53 2.99
C ASP A 250 -5.45 10.22 2.21
N ARG A 251 -4.51 9.35 2.62
CA ARG A 251 -4.26 8.06 1.94
C ARG A 251 -5.44 7.10 2.01
N TYR A 252 -6.07 6.95 3.17
CA TYR A 252 -7.02 5.87 3.40
C TYR A 252 -8.48 6.33 3.43
N GLY A 253 -8.75 7.62 3.62
CA GLY A 253 -10.13 8.12 3.72
C GLY A 253 -10.87 8.02 2.39
N GLY A 254 -10.31 8.60 1.32
CA GLY A 254 -10.90 8.51 -0.03
C GLY A 254 -10.98 7.07 -0.52
N LEU A 255 -9.87 6.34 -0.43
CA LEU A 255 -9.77 4.91 -0.76
C LEU A 255 -10.84 4.09 -0.03
N CYS A 256 -10.92 4.18 1.30
CA CYS A 256 -11.89 3.43 2.09
C CYS A 256 -13.34 3.69 1.65
N ARG A 257 -13.70 4.97 1.45
CA ARG A 257 -15.06 5.34 1.03
C ARG A 257 -15.38 4.77 -0.35
N ALA A 258 -14.41 4.76 -1.27
CA ALA A 258 -14.57 4.14 -2.57
C ALA A 258 -14.79 2.63 -2.45
N LEU A 259 -13.97 1.93 -1.66
CA LEU A 259 -14.06 0.48 -1.47
C LEU A 259 -15.30 0.03 -0.70
N ALA A 260 -15.80 0.86 0.23
CA ALA A 260 -17.04 0.60 0.97
C ALA A 260 -18.31 0.93 0.14
N SER A 261 -18.16 1.59 -1.01
CA SER A 261 -19.29 1.94 -1.87
C SER A 261 -19.92 0.72 -2.53
N LYS A 262 -21.15 0.88 -3.04
CA LYS A 262 -21.82 -0.17 -3.83
C LYS A 262 -21.20 -0.37 -5.20
N GLU A 263 -20.53 0.66 -5.72
CA GLU A 263 -19.89 0.68 -7.04
C GLU A 263 -18.42 1.12 -6.91
N PRO A 264 -17.53 0.25 -6.39
CA PRO A 264 -16.15 0.65 -6.13
C PRO A 264 -15.42 1.19 -7.34
N ALA A 265 -15.66 0.64 -8.54
CA ALA A 265 -15.01 1.07 -9.77
C ALA A 265 -15.30 2.54 -10.11
N SER A 266 -16.57 2.97 -10.03
CA SER A 266 -16.94 4.38 -10.29
C SER A 266 -16.46 5.29 -9.16
N ALA A 267 -16.51 4.84 -7.90
CA ALA A 267 -16.04 5.62 -6.76
C ALA A 267 -14.51 5.81 -6.75
N CYS A 268 -13.74 4.88 -7.33
CA CYS A 268 -12.29 4.99 -7.49
C CYS A 268 -11.88 6.17 -8.37
N GLU A 269 -12.73 6.60 -9.31
CA GLU A 269 -12.47 7.78 -10.15
C GLU A 269 -12.37 9.08 -9.33
N ALA A 270 -13.14 9.19 -8.24
CA ALA A 270 -13.06 10.34 -7.34
C ALA A 270 -11.70 10.41 -6.62
N VAL A 271 -11.16 9.26 -6.19
CA VAL A 271 -9.85 9.20 -5.51
C VAL A 271 -8.72 9.60 -6.46
N ARG A 272 -8.79 9.18 -7.73
CA ARG A 272 -7.89 9.65 -8.78
C ARG A 272 -8.02 11.16 -9.01
N ALA A 273 -9.25 11.66 -9.07
CA ALA A 273 -9.53 13.08 -9.29
C ALA A 273 -9.00 13.96 -8.15
N ASP A 274 -9.06 13.50 -6.89
CA ASP A 274 -8.52 14.22 -5.73
C ASP A 274 -7.00 14.45 -5.87
N TRP A 275 -6.24 13.42 -6.24
CA TRP A 275 -4.81 13.55 -6.50
C TRP A 275 -4.53 14.49 -7.68
N GLN A 276 -5.23 14.32 -8.79
CA GLN A 276 -5.08 15.20 -9.96
C GLN A 276 -5.40 16.66 -9.62
N ALA A 277 -6.47 16.92 -8.86
CA ALA A 277 -6.85 18.26 -8.46
C ALA A 277 -5.73 18.97 -7.69
N MET A 278 -5.01 18.24 -6.81
CA MET A 278 -3.87 18.77 -6.08
C MET A 278 -2.71 19.12 -7.02
N VAL A 279 -2.24 18.18 -7.85
CA VAL A 279 -1.06 18.41 -8.71
C VAL A 279 -1.37 19.45 -9.79
N CYS A 280 -2.59 19.46 -10.32
CA CYS A 280 -3.02 20.47 -11.29
C CYS A 280 -3.18 21.86 -10.64
N ALA A 281 -3.64 21.96 -9.39
CA ALA A 281 -3.71 23.25 -8.70
C ALA A 281 -2.32 23.88 -8.53
N GLY A 282 -1.31 23.09 -8.15
CA GLY A 282 0.07 23.57 -8.03
C GLY A 282 0.66 24.00 -9.37
N ARG A 283 0.40 23.23 -10.44
CA ARG A 283 0.91 23.50 -11.79
C ARG A 283 0.36 24.80 -12.41
N PHE A 284 -0.88 25.15 -12.12
CA PHE A 284 -1.57 26.31 -12.69
C PHE A 284 -1.79 27.43 -11.65
N ALA A 285 -0.98 27.46 -10.58
CA ALA A 285 -1.05 28.53 -9.59
C ALA A 285 -0.63 29.88 -10.22
N PRO A 286 -1.34 30.99 -9.93
CA PRO A 286 -0.98 32.31 -10.44
C PRO A 286 0.44 32.69 -9.95
N GLY A 287 1.33 33.02 -10.88
CA GLY A 287 2.73 33.37 -10.62
C GLY A 287 3.79 32.34 -11.04
N GLN A 288 3.40 31.18 -11.61
CA GLN A 288 4.34 30.20 -12.19
C GLN A 288 4.19 29.99 -13.71
N GLY A 289 3.22 30.66 -14.35
CA GLY A 289 3.16 30.80 -15.80
C GLY A 289 3.77 32.13 -16.19
N GLY A 290 4.91 32.10 -16.90
CA GLY A 290 5.41 33.30 -17.57
C GLY A 290 4.45 33.69 -18.69
N ASP A 291 3.94 34.91 -18.63
CA ASP A 291 3.66 35.71 -19.82
C ASP A 291 4.99 36.12 -20.47
#